data_AF-A0A375J5E9-F1
#
_entry.id   AF-A0A375J5E9-F1
#
_cell.length_a   1.000
_cell.length_b   1.000
_cell.length_c   1.000
_cell.angle_alpha   90.00
_cell.angle_beta   90.00
_cell.angle_gamma   90.00
#
_symmetry.space_group_name_H-M   'P 1'
#
loop_
_entity.id
_entity.type
_entity.pdbx_description
1 polymer ?
#
loop_
_entity_poly.entity_id
_entity_poly.type
_entity_poly.pdbx_seq_one_letter_code
_entity_poly.pdbx_strand_id
1 'polypeptide(L)'
;MSEASLRPYKTIRDLDQDAWFLYQSTSLRYYEECARLCEQFAELHNNFLTGHRLHGQARLDYWVSRYLTHAYNIRRGIDFIENGGDYMPMIGSLNEPTTDYRELVEQPLGWMSDAQRKQWDDTFQRLSYACGTGKTTLSNNRTKGWQWLNRSSITNDRKYLDRDDSHPGDRADSIKYAKDFGILSPPSTYPRHTIDSHFTISPGEPCPRTGVWVPAQWLGGENNFSLAFCVQGQPMQPAYRIIGLKVSNPFAGFDDEMAAEYEAIAKGSPVTQAVDTTWTFVEKASDSPQQPECHERLRSDSNLPCPKTGYWMTPAKAGSRRFFRQGEIMPVVASDYGETIWQWDLDQSDPRL
;
A
#
# COMPACT_ATOMS: atom_id res chain seq x y z
N MET A 1 -4.61 36.49 7.15
CA MET A 1 -3.63 35.71 6.35
C MET A 1 -4.08 35.84 4.91
N SER A 2 -3.31 36.50 4.05
CA SER A 2 -3.66 36.59 2.63
C SER A 2 -3.83 35.18 2.06
N GLU A 3 -4.86 34.96 1.25
CA GLU A 3 -4.93 33.76 0.42
C GLU A 3 -3.64 33.71 -0.39
N ALA A 4 -2.78 32.74 -0.06
CA ALA A 4 -1.58 32.52 -0.83
C ALA A 4 -2.03 32.20 -2.27
N SER A 5 -1.62 33.04 -3.23
CA SER A 5 -1.89 32.81 -4.65
C SER A 5 -1.37 31.43 -5.03
N LEU A 6 -2.28 30.51 -5.33
CA LEU A 6 -1.92 29.14 -5.71
C LEU A 6 -1.44 29.13 -7.16
N ARG A 7 -0.35 28.41 -7.45
CA ARG A 7 0.07 28.19 -8.84
C ARG A 7 -0.94 27.28 -9.55
N PRO A 8 -1.26 27.51 -10.83
CA PRO A 8 -2.16 26.64 -11.57
C PRO A 8 -1.63 25.20 -11.67
N TYR A 9 -2.51 24.21 -11.46
CA TYR A 9 -2.20 22.81 -11.73
C TYR A 9 -2.42 22.51 -13.22
N LYS A 10 -1.34 22.24 -13.95
CA LYS A 10 -1.36 21.99 -15.42
C LYS A 10 -0.87 20.59 -15.81
N THR A 11 -0.65 19.72 -14.84
CA THR A 11 -0.14 18.37 -15.09
C THR A 11 -1.21 17.53 -15.80
N ILE A 12 -0.82 16.92 -16.91
CA ILE A 12 -1.65 15.94 -17.62
C ILE A 12 -1.55 14.63 -16.84
N ARG A 13 -2.70 14.05 -16.46
CA ARG A 13 -2.74 12.80 -15.71
C ARG A 13 -3.05 11.62 -16.61
N ASP A 14 -2.52 10.46 -16.24
CA ASP A 14 -2.78 9.18 -16.90
C ASP A 14 -3.54 8.27 -15.93
N LEU A 15 -4.75 7.87 -16.33
CA LEU A 15 -5.62 7.02 -15.52
C LEU A 15 -5.00 5.64 -15.30
N ASP A 16 -4.38 5.06 -16.33
CA ASP A 16 -3.82 3.72 -16.28
C ASP A 16 -2.58 3.70 -15.37
N GLN A 17 -1.76 4.75 -15.45
CA GLN A 17 -0.64 4.96 -14.53
C GLN A 17 -1.09 5.06 -13.07
N ASP A 18 -2.08 5.93 -12.80
CA ASP A 18 -2.54 6.21 -11.45
C ASP A 18 -3.24 4.98 -10.85
N ALA A 19 -4.08 4.31 -11.63
CA ALA A 19 -4.74 3.07 -11.23
C ALA A 19 -3.74 1.94 -10.98
N TRP A 20 -2.76 1.76 -11.88
CA TRP A 20 -1.69 0.79 -11.68
C TRP A 20 -0.94 1.04 -10.37
N PHE A 21 -0.53 2.28 -10.10
CA PHE A 21 0.21 2.61 -8.88
C PHE A 21 -0.61 2.32 -7.61
N LEU A 22 -1.91 2.67 -7.62
CA LEU A 22 -2.80 2.37 -6.52
C LEU A 22 -2.93 0.86 -6.30
N TYR A 23 -3.13 0.07 -7.36
CA TYR A 23 -3.19 -1.39 -7.29
C TYR A 23 -1.88 -2.04 -6.84
N GLN A 24 -0.73 -1.51 -7.25
CA GLN A 24 0.57 -2.04 -6.81
C GLN A 24 0.82 -1.72 -5.34
N SER A 25 0.64 -0.46 -4.92
CA SER A 25 0.92 0.00 -3.55
C SER A 25 -0.02 -0.56 -2.49
N THR A 26 -1.12 -1.20 -2.90
CA THR A 26 -2.03 -1.93 -2.00
C THR A 26 -2.03 -3.44 -2.21
N SER A 27 -1.11 -3.97 -3.02
CA SER A 27 -0.99 -5.40 -3.21
C SER A 27 -0.31 -6.09 -2.02
N LEU A 28 -0.66 -7.35 -1.77
CA LEU A 28 -0.01 -8.16 -0.74
C LEU A 28 1.50 -8.28 -0.99
N ARG A 29 1.91 -8.38 -2.26
CA ARG A 29 3.33 -8.41 -2.65
C ARG A 29 4.07 -7.14 -2.22
N TYR A 30 3.43 -5.99 -2.35
CA TYR A 30 4.01 -4.71 -1.92
C TYR A 30 4.13 -4.64 -0.39
N TYR A 31 3.12 -5.12 0.35
CA TYR A 31 3.20 -5.18 1.80
C TYR A 31 4.26 -6.18 2.30
N GLU A 32 4.43 -7.31 1.62
CA GLU A 32 5.53 -8.23 1.93
C GLU A 32 6.90 -7.58 1.67
N GLU A 33 7.04 -6.78 0.60
CA GLU A 33 8.26 -6.00 0.37
C GLU A 33 8.51 -4.98 1.49
N CYS A 34 7.47 -4.33 2.03
CA CYS A 34 7.61 -3.48 3.22
C CYS A 34 8.15 -4.27 4.42
N ALA A 35 7.61 -5.47 4.70
CA ALA A 35 8.09 -6.32 5.80
C ALA A 35 9.56 -6.73 5.58
N ARG A 36 9.91 -7.16 4.35
CA ARG A 36 11.28 -7.53 3.97
C ARG A 36 12.24 -6.36 4.16
N LEU A 37 11.84 -5.13 3.84
CA LEU A 37 12.66 -3.93 4.01
C LEU A 37 12.91 -3.60 5.49
N CYS A 38 11.91 -3.81 6.36
CA CYS A 38 12.11 -3.73 7.81
C CYS A 38 13.14 -4.76 8.32
N GLU A 39 13.09 -6.01 7.83
CA GLU A 39 14.07 -7.04 8.19
C GLU A 39 15.48 -6.72 7.71
N GLN A 40 15.63 -6.28 6.45
CA GLN A 40 16.93 -5.86 5.92
C GLN A 40 17.55 -4.73 6.74
N PHE A 41 16.75 -3.76 7.15
CA PHE A 41 17.23 -2.67 7.98
C PHE A 41 17.65 -3.16 9.37
N ALA A 42 16.85 -4.04 9.99
CA ALA A 42 17.21 -4.66 11.26
C ALA A 42 18.51 -5.47 11.17
N GLU A 43 18.66 -6.28 10.11
CA GLU A 43 19.84 -7.09 9.85
C GLU A 43 21.09 -6.22 9.62
N LEU A 44 20.97 -5.18 8.79
CA LEU A 44 22.06 -4.22 8.56
C LEU A 44 22.51 -3.59 9.88
N HIS A 45 21.56 -3.10 10.68
CA HIS A 45 21.86 -2.46 11.95
C HIS A 45 22.52 -3.46 12.92
N ASN A 46 21.98 -4.67 13.02
CA ASN A 46 22.55 -5.75 13.83
C ASN A 46 24.00 -6.09 13.43
N ASN A 47 24.27 -6.23 12.14
CA ASN A 47 25.61 -6.53 11.63
C ASN A 47 26.62 -5.42 11.97
N PHE A 48 26.20 -4.16 11.90
CA PHE A 48 27.02 -3.03 12.34
C PHE A 48 27.31 -3.09 13.85
N LEU A 49 26.30 -3.37 14.69
CA LEU A 49 26.49 -3.52 16.13
C LEU A 49 27.43 -4.68 16.47
N THR A 50 27.30 -5.82 15.78
CA THR A 50 28.19 -6.98 15.95
C THR A 50 29.64 -6.61 15.58
N GLY A 51 29.83 -5.99 14.42
CA GLY A 51 31.17 -5.60 13.93
C GLY A 51 31.89 -4.64 14.87
N HIS A 52 31.15 -3.76 15.55
CA HIS A 52 31.69 -2.80 16.51
C HIS A 52 31.61 -3.26 17.98
N ARG A 53 31.08 -4.46 18.26
CA ARG A 53 30.88 -5.02 19.61
C ARG A 53 30.03 -4.12 20.53
N LEU A 54 28.94 -3.57 20.00
CA LEU A 54 28.08 -2.60 20.68
C LEU A 54 26.76 -3.18 21.23
N HIS A 55 26.56 -4.50 21.13
CA HIS A 55 25.41 -5.16 21.76
C HIS A 55 25.36 -4.88 23.26
N GLY A 56 24.18 -4.59 23.79
CA GLY A 56 23.92 -4.22 25.18
C GLY A 56 24.14 -2.74 25.49
N GLN A 57 24.52 -1.91 24.51
CA GLN A 57 24.74 -0.48 24.71
C GLN A 57 23.53 0.36 24.32
N ALA A 58 23.21 1.34 25.18
CA ALA A 58 22.08 2.26 25.01
C ALA A 58 20.78 1.50 24.65
N ARG A 59 20.07 1.92 23.60
CA ARG A 59 18.88 1.24 23.06
C ARG A 59 19.15 0.66 21.66
N LEU A 60 20.39 0.33 21.33
CA LEU A 60 20.76 -0.09 19.97
C LEU A 60 20.10 -1.42 19.58
N ASP A 61 20.12 -2.43 20.46
CA ASP A 61 19.45 -3.72 20.23
C ASP A 61 17.92 -3.62 20.21
N TYR A 62 17.36 -2.64 20.91
CA TYR A 62 15.93 -2.38 20.89
C TYR A 62 15.47 -2.02 19.48
N TRP A 63 16.25 -1.23 18.74
CA TRP A 63 15.90 -0.86 17.37
C TRP A 63 15.97 -2.04 16.40
N VAL A 64 16.92 -2.96 16.56
CA VAL A 64 16.92 -4.22 15.80
C VAL A 64 15.62 -4.99 16.05
N SER A 65 15.28 -5.22 17.32
CA SER A 65 14.08 -5.97 17.72
C SER A 65 12.79 -5.29 17.28
N ARG A 66 12.73 -3.97 17.34
CA ARG A 66 11.58 -3.17 16.94
C ARG A 66 11.30 -3.28 15.44
N TYR A 67 12.33 -3.26 14.60
CA TYR A 67 12.14 -3.42 13.15
C TYR A 67 11.76 -4.84 12.73
N LEU A 68 12.25 -5.87 13.44
CA LEU A 68 11.74 -7.24 13.27
C LEU A 68 10.27 -7.34 13.70
N THR A 69 9.88 -6.62 14.77
CA THR A 69 8.48 -6.56 15.22
C THR A 69 7.59 -5.86 14.18
N HIS A 70 8.07 -4.78 13.56
CA HIS A 70 7.36 -4.10 12.47
C HIS A 70 7.12 -5.05 11.29
N ALA A 71 8.14 -5.80 10.86
CA ALA A 71 8.01 -6.79 9.80
C ALA A 71 6.95 -7.86 10.14
N TYR A 72 6.97 -8.38 11.37
CA TYR A 72 5.96 -9.31 11.86
C TYR A 72 4.54 -8.71 11.83
N ASN A 73 4.37 -7.47 12.30
CA ASN A 73 3.08 -6.78 12.33
C ASN A 73 2.53 -6.48 10.94
N ILE A 74 3.40 -6.20 9.96
CA ILE A 74 3.01 -6.02 8.56
C ILE A 74 2.51 -7.36 8.00
N ARG A 75 3.23 -8.47 8.22
CA ARG A 75 2.78 -9.80 7.77
C ARG A 75 1.48 -10.25 8.42
N ARG A 76 1.29 -9.96 9.71
CA ARG A 76 0.00 -10.16 10.36
C ARG A 76 -1.12 -9.33 9.72
N GLY A 77 -0.81 -8.11 9.27
CA GLY A 77 -1.72 -7.30 8.47
C GLY A 77 -2.08 -7.94 7.13
N ILE A 78 -1.10 -8.57 6.46
CA ILE A 78 -1.33 -9.35 5.23
C ILE A 78 -2.31 -10.48 5.51
N ASP A 79 -2.13 -11.23 6.60
CA ASP A 79 -3.05 -12.31 6.98
C ASP A 79 -4.49 -11.82 7.18
N PHE A 80 -4.69 -10.62 7.78
CA PHE A 80 -6.03 -10.04 7.92
C PHE A 80 -6.67 -9.69 6.57
N ILE A 81 -5.87 -9.24 5.61
CA ILE A 81 -6.33 -8.95 4.25
C ILE A 81 -6.68 -10.26 3.52
N GLU A 82 -5.81 -11.26 3.57
CA GLU A 82 -6.01 -12.54 2.89
C GLU A 82 -7.25 -13.28 3.39
N ASN A 83 -7.46 -13.31 4.71
CA ASN A 83 -8.51 -14.12 5.31
C ASN A 83 -9.82 -13.35 5.54
N GLY A 84 -9.77 -12.02 5.65
CA GLY A 84 -10.91 -11.20 6.03
C GLY A 84 -11.15 -9.96 5.15
N GLY A 85 -10.26 -9.67 4.19
CA GLY A 85 -10.33 -8.46 3.37
C GLY A 85 -10.14 -7.16 4.15
N ASP A 86 -9.64 -7.22 5.39
CA ASP A 86 -9.50 -6.05 6.27
C ASP A 86 -8.13 -5.38 6.11
N TYR A 87 -8.10 -4.29 5.36
CA TYR A 87 -6.92 -3.45 5.14
C TYR A 87 -6.68 -2.44 6.27
N MET A 88 -7.64 -2.19 7.15
CA MET A 88 -7.55 -1.07 8.10
C MET A 88 -6.41 -1.20 9.11
N PRO A 89 -6.12 -2.39 9.68
CA PRO A 89 -4.97 -2.57 10.56
C PRO A 89 -3.64 -2.20 9.89
N MET A 90 -3.53 -2.38 8.56
CA MET A 90 -2.32 -2.12 7.79
C MET A 90 -1.86 -0.66 7.88
N ILE A 91 -2.78 0.29 8.05
CA ILE A 91 -2.43 1.71 8.20
C ILE A 91 -1.48 1.93 9.38
N GLY A 92 -1.75 1.28 10.52
CA GLY A 92 -0.91 1.36 11.70
C GLY A 92 0.43 0.67 11.46
N SER A 93 0.39 -0.59 11.03
CA SER A 93 1.58 -1.42 10.78
C SER A 93 2.57 -0.78 9.80
N LEU A 94 2.08 -0.07 8.78
CA LEU A 94 2.94 0.65 7.82
C LEU A 94 3.37 2.04 8.30
N ASN A 95 2.62 2.69 9.20
CA ASN A 95 2.98 4.03 9.69
C ASN A 95 4.12 3.98 10.70
N GLU A 96 4.06 3.05 11.65
CA GLU A 96 5.04 2.92 12.74
C GLU A 96 6.51 2.95 12.31
N PRO A 97 6.97 2.13 11.34
CA PRO A 97 8.37 2.16 10.91
C PRO A 97 8.80 3.51 10.31
N THR A 98 7.88 4.28 9.73
CA THR A 98 8.22 5.60 9.14
C THR A 98 8.40 6.70 10.19
N THR A 99 7.77 6.56 11.35
CA THR A 99 7.78 7.59 12.40
C THR A 99 8.92 7.45 13.39
N ASP A 100 9.61 6.31 13.39
CA ASP A 100 10.69 5.99 14.31
C ASP A 100 11.97 6.81 14.09
N TYR A 101 12.12 7.45 12.91
CA TYR A 101 13.37 8.09 12.48
C TYR A 101 13.97 9.02 13.54
N ARG A 102 13.15 9.87 14.16
CA ARG A 102 13.62 10.85 15.14
C ARG A 102 14.32 10.19 16.33
N GLU A 103 13.64 9.27 17.00
CA GLU A 103 14.20 8.60 18.19
C GLU A 103 15.40 7.71 17.83
N LEU A 104 15.40 7.19 16.60
CA LEU A 104 16.45 6.34 16.07
C LEU A 104 17.74 7.13 15.78
N VAL A 105 17.67 8.35 15.24
CA VAL A 105 18.84 9.20 15.01
C VAL A 105 19.34 9.92 16.26
N GLU A 106 18.51 10.03 17.30
CA GLU A 106 18.90 10.54 18.63
C GLU A 106 19.78 9.53 19.41
N GLN A 107 19.96 8.31 18.89
CA GLN A 107 20.91 7.34 19.46
C GLN A 107 22.37 7.77 19.25
N PRO A 108 23.33 7.31 20.08
CA PRO A 108 24.74 7.62 19.92
C PRO A 108 25.32 6.87 18.72
N LEU A 109 25.08 7.36 17.49
CA LEU A 109 25.48 6.72 16.23
C LEU A 109 26.87 7.13 15.72
N GLY A 110 27.62 7.92 16.49
CA GLY A 110 28.95 8.44 16.09
C GLY A 110 30.06 7.40 15.95
N TRP A 111 29.78 6.13 16.24
CA TRP A 111 30.68 5.00 16.03
C TRP A 111 30.64 4.47 14.58
N MET A 112 29.61 4.82 13.79
CA MET A 112 29.54 4.45 12.39
C MET A 112 30.54 5.27 11.58
N SER A 113 31.28 4.62 10.67
CA SER A 113 32.01 5.34 9.62
C SER A 113 31.04 6.06 8.67
N ASP A 114 31.53 7.06 7.92
CA ASP A 114 30.71 7.79 6.93
C ASP A 114 30.04 6.84 5.91
N ALA A 115 30.77 5.81 5.48
CA ALA A 115 30.24 4.79 4.56
C ALA A 115 29.11 3.96 5.19
N GLN A 116 29.29 3.52 6.44
CA GLN A 116 28.25 2.80 7.19
C GLN A 116 27.03 3.68 7.43
N ARG A 117 27.25 4.95 7.81
CA ARG A 117 26.17 5.90 8.04
C ARG A 117 25.36 6.14 6.77
N LYS A 118 26.02 6.34 5.63
CA LYS A 118 25.36 6.47 4.33
C LYS A 118 24.53 5.23 3.99
N GLN A 119 25.10 4.04 4.12
CA GLN A 119 24.38 2.79 3.85
C GLN A 119 23.15 2.62 4.75
N TRP A 120 23.28 3.00 6.03
CA TRP A 120 22.19 2.97 6.99
C TRP A 120 21.07 3.95 6.61
N ASP A 121 21.43 5.20 6.27
CA ASP A 121 20.46 6.23 5.86
C ASP A 121 19.75 5.82 4.56
N ASP A 122 20.48 5.31 3.55
CA ASP A 122 19.90 4.84 2.29
C ASP A 122 18.91 3.69 2.51
N THR A 123 19.26 2.74 3.39
CA THR A 123 18.40 1.58 3.72
C THR A 123 17.15 2.03 4.47
N PHE A 124 17.28 2.97 5.42
CA PHE A 124 16.16 3.56 6.12
C PHE A 124 15.26 4.37 5.18
N GLN A 125 15.81 5.18 4.29
CA GLN A 125 15.01 5.96 3.35
C GLN A 125 14.19 5.04 2.43
N ARG A 126 14.78 3.94 1.95
CA ARG A 126 14.10 2.93 1.14
C ARG A 126 12.91 2.30 1.89
N LEU A 127 13.12 1.81 3.12
CA LEU A 127 12.03 1.21 3.89
C LEU A 127 10.93 2.24 4.23
N SER A 128 11.34 3.46 4.60
CA SER A 128 10.42 4.52 5.03
C SER A 128 9.55 4.98 3.85
N TYR A 129 10.14 5.13 2.66
CA TYR A 129 9.41 5.42 1.45
C TYR A 129 8.41 4.32 1.09
N ALA A 130 8.82 3.04 1.17
CA ALA A 130 7.95 1.91 0.86
C ALA A 130 6.72 1.86 1.77
N CYS A 131 6.95 1.84 3.09
CA CYS A 131 5.89 1.76 4.10
C CYS A 131 5.02 3.03 4.08
N GLY A 132 5.65 4.20 3.95
CA GLY A 132 4.97 5.50 3.87
C GLY A 132 4.02 5.57 2.68
N THR A 133 4.45 5.08 1.52
CA THR A 133 3.62 5.01 0.30
C THR A 133 2.40 4.12 0.50
N GLY A 134 2.60 2.88 1.01
CA GLY A 134 1.50 1.94 1.23
C GLY A 134 0.47 2.46 2.24
N LYS A 135 0.95 3.03 3.36
CA LYS A 135 0.09 3.69 4.35
C LYS A 135 -0.69 4.86 3.73
N THR A 136 -0.01 5.70 2.96
CA THR A 136 -0.61 6.89 2.34
C THR A 136 -1.74 6.51 1.40
N THR A 137 -1.59 5.43 0.62
CA THR A 137 -2.68 4.96 -0.26
C THR A 137 -3.96 4.61 0.50
N LEU A 138 -3.85 4.12 1.74
CA LEU A 138 -4.99 3.75 2.58
C LEU A 138 -5.51 4.90 3.48
N SER A 139 -4.74 5.98 3.67
CA SER A 139 -5.01 7.03 4.66
C SER A 139 -6.45 7.57 4.62
N ASN A 140 -6.99 7.82 3.42
CA ASN A 140 -8.32 8.41 3.30
C ASN A 140 -9.45 7.47 3.73
N ASN A 141 -9.28 6.16 3.56
CA ASN A 141 -10.28 5.15 3.97
C ASN A 141 -10.56 5.19 5.47
N ARG A 142 -9.59 5.64 6.28
CA ARG A 142 -9.73 5.69 7.73
C ARG A 142 -10.79 6.68 8.21
N THR A 143 -10.90 7.85 7.56
CA THR A 143 -11.69 8.96 8.11
C THR A 143 -12.49 9.76 7.10
N LYS A 144 -12.12 9.80 5.81
CA LYS A 144 -12.68 10.81 4.90
C LYS A 144 -14.14 10.57 4.55
N GLY A 145 -14.56 9.32 4.36
CA GLY A 145 -15.98 9.03 4.13
C GLY A 145 -16.85 9.38 5.34
N TRP A 146 -16.38 9.11 6.56
CA TRP A 146 -17.05 9.53 7.79
C TRP A 146 -17.10 11.05 7.97
N GLN A 147 -16.01 11.75 7.67
CA GLN A 147 -15.99 13.21 7.67
C GLN A 147 -16.94 13.78 6.62
N TRP A 148 -17.06 13.12 5.47
CA TRP A 148 -18.02 13.51 4.44
C TRP A 148 -19.45 13.34 4.92
N LEU A 149 -19.81 12.21 5.54
CA LEU A 149 -21.16 12.01 6.11
C LEU A 149 -21.52 13.11 7.13
N ASN A 150 -20.57 13.50 7.96
CA ASN A 150 -20.76 14.50 9.03
C ASN A 150 -20.45 15.94 8.59
N ARG A 151 -20.30 16.20 7.28
CA ARG A 151 -19.82 17.49 6.75
C ARG A 151 -20.71 18.69 7.08
N SER A 152 -21.99 18.47 7.38
CA SER A 152 -22.92 19.51 7.84
C SER A 152 -22.62 19.98 9.26
N SER A 153 -22.02 19.13 10.09
CA SER A 153 -21.65 19.42 11.48
C SER A 153 -20.20 19.90 11.63
N ILE A 154 -19.39 19.79 10.57
CA ILE A 154 -17.96 20.11 10.57
C ILE A 154 -17.74 21.52 9.98
N THR A 155 -17.90 22.55 10.83
CA THR A 155 -17.67 23.95 10.43
C THR A 155 -16.20 24.37 10.62
N ASN A 156 -15.61 24.11 11.79
CA ASN A 156 -14.23 24.51 12.10
C ASN A 156 -13.15 23.57 11.52
N ASP A 157 -13.53 22.33 11.17
CA ASP A 157 -12.61 21.29 10.68
C ASP A 157 -12.74 21.01 9.17
N ARG A 158 -13.43 21.89 8.43
CA ARG A 158 -13.61 21.77 6.96
C ARG A 158 -12.27 21.61 6.23
N LYS A 159 -11.22 22.30 6.69
CA LYS A 159 -9.85 22.18 6.15
C LYS A 159 -9.30 20.76 6.17
N TYR A 160 -9.69 19.93 7.15
CA TYR A 160 -9.25 18.54 7.23
C TYR A 160 -10.07 17.64 6.30
N LEU A 161 -11.33 17.98 6.05
CA LEU A 161 -12.13 17.30 5.04
C LEU A 161 -11.57 17.57 3.64
N ASP A 162 -11.21 18.83 3.36
CA ASP A 162 -10.73 19.29 2.05
C ASP A 162 -9.34 18.78 1.68
N ARG A 163 -8.52 18.37 2.67
CA ARG A 163 -7.19 17.82 2.45
C ARG A 163 -7.26 16.35 2.04
N ASP A 164 -6.78 16.02 0.84
CA ASP A 164 -6.51 14.65 0.41
C ASP A 164 -5.31 14.12 1.20
N ASP A 165 -5.53 13.16 2.11
CA ASP A 165 -4.47 12.52 2.90
C ASP A 165 -3.86 11.30 2.19
N SER A 166 -4.29 11.02 0.95
CA SER A 166 -3.69 10.00 0.09
C SER A 166 -2.58 10.60 -0.76
N HIS A 167 -2.51 10.28 -2.06
CA HIS A 167 -1.56 10.96 -2.94
C HIS A 167 -2.27 11.83 -3.99
N PRO A 168 -2.39 13.14 -3.73
CA PRO A 168 -2.98 14.05 -4.70
C PRO A 168 -2.04 14.26 -5.89
N GLY A 169 -2.62 14.42 -7.07
CA GLY A 169 -1.89 14.68 -8.32
C GLY A 169 -1.41 13.42 -9.04
N ASP A 170 -0.68 13.65 -10.13
CA ASP A 170 -0.10 12.61 -10.98
C ASP A 170 0.94 11.78 -10.22
N ARG A 171 0.94 10.46 -10.43
CA ARG A 171 1.82 9.53 -9.72
C ARG A 171 3.18 9.32 -10.38
N ALA A 172 3.48 9.96 -11.51
CA ALA A 172 4.75 9.80 -12.22
C ALA A 172 5.99 9.97 -11.32
N ASP A 173 6.04 11.03 -10.50
CA ASP A 173 7.16 11.27 -9.58
C ASP A 173 7.23 10.17 -8.50
N SER A 174 6.08 9.75 -7.96
CA SER A 174 6.04 8.66 -6.95
C SER A 174 6.52 7.33 -7.54
N ILE A 175 6.11 7.02 -8.77
CA ILE A 175 6.55 5.83 -9.48
C ILE A 175 8.05 5.87 -9.76
N LYS A 176 8.56 7.04 -10.16
CA LYS A 176 10.00 7.25 -10.36
C LYS A 176 10.77 6.98 -9.06
N TYR A 177 10.36 7.56 -7.94
CA TYR A 177 11.02 7.31 -6.65
C TYR A 177 10.94 5.84 -6.25
N ALA A 178 9.77 5.20 -6.39
CA ALA A 178 9.62 3.78 -6.11
C ALA A 178 10.55 2.91 -6.98
N LYS A 179 10.79 3.30 -8.24
CA LYS A 179 11.75 2.65 -9.14
C LYS A 179 13.20 2.89 -8.71
N ASP A 180 13.56 4.14 -8.40
CA ASP A 180 14.92 4.52 -7.98
C ASP A 180 15.31 3.81 -6.67
N PHE A 181 14.33 3.60 -5.78
CA PHE A 181 14.48 2.79 -4.57
C PHE A 181 14.38 1.27 -4.80
N GLY A 182 14.12 0.80 -6.03
CA GLY A 182 13.97 -0.62 -6.33
C GLY A 182 12.83 -1.30 -5.56
N ILE A 183 11.72 -0.58 -5.34
CA ILE A 183 10.51 -1.07 -4.67
C ILE A 183 9.49 -1.52 -5.71
N LEU A 184 9.32 -0.72 -6.78
CA LEU A 184 8.43 -1.03 -7.89
C LEU A 184 9.21 -1.08 -9.20
N SER A 185 8.77 -1.94 -10.12
CA SER A 185 9.25 -2.00 -11.49
C SER A 185 8.12 -1.52 -12.42
N PRO A 186 8.05 -0.22 -12.75
CA PRO A 186 7.01 0.27 -13.64
C PRO A 186 7.16 -0.33 -15.04
N PRO A 187 6.05 -0.70 -15.68
CA PRO A 187 6.08 -1.23 -17.04
C PRO A 187 6.50 -0.13 -18.03
N SER A 188 6.97 -0.52 -19.22
CA SER A 188 7.25 0.42 -20.31
C SER A 188 5.97 1.09 -20.86
N THR A 189 4.83 0.46 -20.63
CA THR A 189 3.50 0.97 -20.98
C THR A 189 2.54 0.49 -19.90
N TYR A 190 1.78 1.40 -19.30
CA TYR A 190 0.82 1.03 -18.27
C TYR A 190 -0.32 0.19 -18.85
N PRO A 191 -0.75 -0.85 -18.11
CA PRO A 191 -1.80 -1.73 -18.60
C PRO A 191 -3.13 -0.96 -18.64
N ARG A 192 -3.89 -1.14 -19.72
CA ARG A 192 -5.18 -0.47 -19.85
C ARG A 192 -6.19 -1.05 -18.86
N HIS A 193 -6.71 -0.19 -17.99
CA HIS A 193 -7.77 -0.52 -17.06
C HIS A 193 -9.14 -0.34 -17.70
N THR A 194 -10.09 -1.20 -17.32
CA THR A 194 -11.48 -1.09 -17.76
C THR A 194 -12.29 -0.39 -16.68
N ILE A 195 -13.18 0.53 -17.07
CA ILE A 195 -14.08 1.21 -16.14
C ILE A 195 -15.45 0.56 -16.24
N ASP A 196 -15.98 0.05 -15.13
CA ASP A 196 -17.32 -0.52 -15.08
C ASP A 196 -18.34 0.60 -14.83
N SER A 197 -18.86 1.18 -15.91
CA SER A 197 -19.83 2.29 -15.87
C SER A 197 -21.14 1.97 -15.16
N HIS A 198 -21.45 0.69 -14.93
CA HIS A 198 -22.66 0.28 -14.21
C HIS A 198 -22.40 0.06 -12.71
N PHE A 199 -21.14 0.00 -12.31
CA PHE A 199 -20.77 -0.22 -10.92
C PHE A 199 -20.32 1.09 -10.27
N THR A 200 -21.32 1.82 -9.77
CA THR A 200 -21.16 3.16 -9.21
C THR A 200 -21.61 3.26 -7.76
N ILE A 201 -21.05 4.22 -7.02
CA ILE A 201 -21.41 4.47 -5.62
C ILE A 201 -21.23 5.96 -5.25
N SER A 202 -22.02 6.47 -4.30
CA SER A 202 -21.89 7.85 -3.81
C SER A 202 -20.92 7.97 -2.64
N PRO A 203 -20.25 9.12 -2.45
CA PRO A 203 -19.49 9.41 -1.23
C PRO A 203 -20.33 9.24 0.04
N GLY A 204 -19.72 8.64 1.06
CA GLY A 204 -20.34 8.33 2.35
C GLY A 204 -21.07 6.98 2.39
N GLU A 205 -21.46 6.42 1.25
CA GLU A 205 -22.03 5.06 1.23
C GLU A 205 -20.94 4.01 1.48
N PRO A 206 -21.26 2.85 2.09
CA PRO A 206 -20.29 1.78 2.27
C PRO A 206 -19.75 1.30 0.92
N CYS A 207 -18.43 1.25 0.78
CA CYS A 207 -17.77 0.80 -0.42
C CYS A 207 -18.22 -0.64 -0.74
N PRO A 208 -18.77 -0.91 -1.93
CA PRO A 208 -19.33 -2.22 -2.25
C PRO A 208 -18.23 -3.25 -2.54
N ARG A 209 -17.03 -2.80 -2.94
CA ARG A 209 -15.92 -3.66 -3.33
C ARG A 209 -14.58 -2.97 -3.15
N THR A 210 -13.62 -3.68 -2.56
CA THR A 210 -12.24 -3.20 -2.46
C THR A 210 -11.59 -3.07 -3.84
N GLY A 211 -10.97 -1.92 -4.11
CA GLY A 211 -10.24 -1.67 -5.36
C GLY A 211 -10.11 -0.19 -5.70
N VAL A 212 -9.77 0.10 -6.95
CA VAL A 212 -9.59 1.48 -7.43
C VAL A 212 -10.91 2.03 -7.97
N TRP A 213 -11.17 3.29 -7.67
CA TRP A 213 -12.36 4.03 -8.06
C TRP A 213 -11.96 5.36 -8.72
N VAL A 214 -12.67 5.74 -9.76
CA VAL A 214 -12.49 6.98 -10.52
C VAL A 214 -13.73 7.88 -10.35
N PRO A 215 -13.57 9.21 -10.13
CA PRO A 215 -14.70 10.09 -9.95
C PRO A 215 -15.32 10.48 -11.29
N ALA A 216 -16.64 10.74 -11.31
CA ALA A 216 -17.37 11.12 -12.53
C ALA A 216 -16.78 12.35 -13.25
N GLN A 217 -16.19 13.30 -12.52
CA GLN A 217 -15.52 14.47 -13.08
C GLN A 217 -14.36 14.08 -14.01
N TRP A 218 -13.59 13.04 -13.64
CA TRP A 218 -12.52 12.54 -14.49
C TRP A 218 -13.08 11.93 -15.78
N LEU A 219 -14.18 11.18 -15.69
CA LEU A 219 -14.87 10.62 -16.86
C LEU A 219 -15.45 11.72 -17.77
N GLY A 220 -15.77 12.88 -17.19
CA GLY A 220 -16.15 14.09 -17.91
C GLY A 220 -14.98 14.86 -18.55
N GLY A 221 -13.74 14.40 -18.38
CA GLY A 221 -12.54 15.00 -18.97
C GLY A 221 -11.76 15.96 -18.05
N GLU A 222 -12.16 16.12 -16.78
CA GLU A 222 -11.36 16.89 -15.81
C GLU A 222 -10.08 16.12 -15.43
N ASN A 223 -8.93 16.79 -15.45
CA ASN A 223 -7.61 16.18 -15.18
C ASN A 223 -7.02 16.55 -13.80
N ASN A 224 -7.78 17.26 -12.97
CA ASN A 224 -7.37 17.78 -11.67
C ASN A 224 -8.07 17.05 -10.51
N PHE A 225 -8.47 15.80 -10.70
CA PHE A 225 -9.12 14.97 -9.67
C PHE A 225 -8.26 13.79 -9.29
N SER A 226 -8.30 13.34 -8.04
CA SER A 226 -7.61 12.11 -7.60
C SER A 226 -8.47 10.85 -7.85
N LEU A 227 -7.82 9.78 -8.31
CA LEU A 227 -8.35 8.41 -8.14
C LEU A 227 -8.17 7.98 -6.68
N ALA A 228 -8.94 6.97 -6.27
CA ALA A 228 -8.94 6.45 -4.91
C ALA A 228 -8.84 4.93 -4.89
N PHE A 229 -8.03 4.37 -4.00
CA PHE A 229 -8.22 2.98 -3.58
C PHE A 229 -9.21 2.99 -2.40
N CYS A 230 -10.31 2.25 -2.51
CA CYS A 230 -11.32 2.14 -1.46
C CYS A 230 -11.43 0.70 -0.96
N VAL A 231 -11.77 0.53 0.31
CA VAL A 231 -11.86 -0.79 0.97
C VAL A 231 -13.32 -1.11 1.26
N GLN A 232 -13.75 -2.32 0.92
CA GLN A 232 -15.13 -2.80 1.10
C GLN A 232 -15.64 -2.54 2.52
N GLY A 233 -16.88 -2.06 2.62
CA GLY A 233 -17.53 -1.72 3.88
C GLY A 233 -17.11 -0.36 4.47
N GLN A 234 -15.96 0.21 4.10
CA GLN A 234 -15.59 1.56 4.53
C GLN A 234 -16.44 2.60 3.79
N PRO A 235 -16.89 3.67 4.46
CA PRO A 235 -17.59 4.76 3.78
C PRO A 235 -16.72 5.38 2.68
N MET A 236 -17.28 5.51 1.48
CA MET A 236 -16.60 6.11 0.34
C MET A 236 -16.19 7.55 0.66
N GLN A 237 -14.93 7.89 0.37
CA GLN A 237 -14.41 9.25 0.51
C GLN A 237 -15.05 10.22 -0.52
N PRO A 238 -15.00 11.55 -0.32
CA PRO A 238 -15.34 12.49 -1.37
C PRO A 238 -14.31 12.47 -2.50
N ALA A 239 -14.67 13.03 -3.66
CA ALA A 239 -13.67 13.32 -4.68
C ALA A 239 -12.84 14.52 -4.26
N TYR A 240 -11.54 14.49 -4.57
CA TYR A 240 -10.62 15.58 -4.28
C TYR A 240 -10.26 16.30 -5.57
N ARG A 241 -10.71 17.56 -5.69
CA ARG A 241 -10.32 18.47 -6.75
C ARG A 241 -9.05 19.21 -6.35
N ILE A 242 -8.02 19.16 -7.17
CA ILE A 242 -6.82 19.99 -7.05
C ILE A 242 -7.15 21.39 -7.53
N ILE A 243 -7.13 22.36 -6.61
CA ILE A 243 -7.44 23.77 -6.88
C ILE A 243 -6.21 24.61 -7.19
N GLY A 244 -5.02 24.05 -6.96
CA GLY A 244 -3.75 24.66 -7.31
C GLY A 244 -2.58 24.05 -6.54
N LEU A 245 -1.40 24.64 -6.71
CA LEU A 245 -0.15 24.20 -6.09
C LEU A 245 0.32 25.26 -5.10
N LYS A 246 0.51 24.86 -3.84
CA LYS A 246 1.09 25.72 -2.81
C LYS A 246 2.59 25.53 -2.79
N VAL A 247 3.33 26.62 -2.96
CA VAL A 247 4.78 26.65 -2.78
C VAL A 247 5.05 27.11 -1.35
N SER A 248 5.75 26.27 -0.58
CA SER A 248 6.33 26.68 0.70
C SER A 248 7.79 27.01 0.44
N ASN A 249 8.11 28.30 0.37
CA ASN A 249 9.47 28.78 0.16
C ASN A 249 10.17 28.96 1.52
N PRO A 250 11.14 28.10 1.87
CA PRO A 250 11.84 28.20 3.15
C PRO A 250 12.77 29.42 3.22
N PHE A 251 13.11 30.03 2.08
CA PHE A 251 13.99 31.20 2.00
C PHE A 251 13.22 32.54 1.94
N ALA A 252 11.89 32.49 1.81
CA ALA A 252 11.07 33.69 1.75
C ALA A 252 11.22 34.52 3.04
N GLY A 253 11.59 35.80 2.88
CA GLY A 253 11.83 36.71 4.00
C GLY A 253 13.19 36.55 4.68
N PHE A 254 14.05 35.67 4.17
CA PHE A 254 15.44 35.52 4.62
C PHE A 254 16.44 35.98 3.57
N ASP A 255 16.27 35.51 2.33
CA ASP A 255 17.15 35.82 1.22
C ASP A 255 16.32 35.87 -0.06
N ASP A 256 16.15 37.08 -0.62
CA ASP A 256 15.28 37.31 -1.76
C ASP A 256 15.81 36.66 -3.05
N GLU A 257 17.13 36.52 -3.19
CA GLU A 257 17.77 35.89 -4.36
C GLU A 257 17.56 34.37 -4.30
N MET A 258 17.90 33.74 -3.17
CA MET A 258 17.64 32.32 -2.96
C MET A 258 16.15 31.99 -2.98
N ALA A 259 15.30 32.89 -2.46
CA ALA A 259 13.86 32.72 -2.52
C ALA A 259 13.36 32.70 -3.96
N ALA A 260 13.83 33.61 -4.81
CA ALA A 260 13.47 33.66 -6.22
C ALA A 260 13.96 32.40 -6.98
N GLU A 261 15.20 31.96 -6.71
CA GLU A 261 15.75 30.74 -7.30
C GLU A 261 14.96 29.49 -6.91
N TYR A 262 14.65 29.33 -5.61
CA TYR A 262 13.84 28.22 -5.13
C TYR A 262 12.45 28.23 -5.75
N GLU A 263 11.80 29.39 -5.80
CA GLU A 263 10.48 29.52 -6.41
C GLU A 263 10.50 29.21 -7.91
N ALA A 264 11.58 29.50 -8.63
CA ALA A 264 11.70 29.19 -10.05
C ALA A 264 11.66 27.67 -10.32
N ILE A 265 12.17 26.85 -9.39
CA ILE A 265 12.26 25.39 -9.56
C ILE A 265 11.21 24.61 -8.76
N ALA A 266 10.58 25.23 -7.77
CA ALA A 266 9.61 24.55 -6.90
C ALA A 266 8.35 24.16 -7.66
N LYS A 267 8.09 22.84 -7.75
CA LYS A 267 6.84 22.29 -8.32
C LYS A 267 5.61 22.70 -7.49
N GLY A 268 5.77 22.82 -6.16
CA GLY A 268 4.67 23.08 -5.22
C GLY A 268 3.86 21.82 -4.89
N SER A 269 3.16 21.84 -3.76
CA SER A 269 2.33 20.71 -3.29
C SER A 269 0.87 20.94 -3.67
N PRO A 270 0.15 19.92 -4.18
CA PRO A 270 -1.27 20.03 -4.46
C PRO A 270 -2.09 20.49 -3.25
N VAL A 271 -2.94 21.48 -3.47
CA VAL A 271 -4.01 21.87 -2.56
C VAL A 271 -5.31 21.35 -3.11
N THR A 272 -6.06 20.66 -2.27
CA THR A 272 -7.30 19.99 -2.67
C THR A 272 -8.53 20.61 -2.00
N GLN A 273 -9.68 20.35 -2.62
CA GLN A 273 -11.00 20.63 -2.10
C GLN A 273 -11.85 19.36 -2.21
N ALA A 274 -12.57 19.02 -1.15
CA ALA A 274 -13.49 17.88 -1.17
C ALA A 274 -14.78 18.28 -1.88
N VAL A 275 -15.18 17.50 -2.88
CA VAL A 275 -16.40 17.74 -3.66
C VAL A 275 -17.21 16.45 -3.80
N ASP A 276 -18.49 16.62 -4.09
CA ASP A 276 -19.38 15.50 -4.36
C ASP A 276 -19.03 14.81 -5.69
N THR A 277 -19.38 13.53 -5.84
CA THR A 277 -19.11 12.77 -7.06
C THR A 277 -20.00 11.53 -7.17
N THR A 278 -19.91 10.86 -8.31
CA THR A 278 -20.28 9.45 -8.43
C THR A 278 -19.00 8.69 -8.71
N TRP A 279 -18.61 7.81 -7.80
CA TRP A 279 -17.45 6.93 -7.98
C TRP A 279 -17.84 5.79 -8.91
N THR A 280 -16.94 5.46 -9.85
CA THR A 280 -17.07 4.33 -10.77
C THR A 280 -15.90 3.38 -10.58
N PHE A 281 -16.14 2.08 -10.56
CA PHE A 281 -15.08 1.10 -10.33
C PHE A 281 -14.13 0.98 -11.52
N VAL A 282 -12.83 0.90 -11.23
CA VAL A 282 -11.76 0.69 -12.21
C VAL A 282 -11.25 -0.72 -12.05
N GLU A 283 -11.60 -1.62 -12.98
CA GLU A 283 -11.15 -3.00 -12.95
C GLU A 283 -9.63 -3.11 -13.01
N LYS A 284 -9.08 -4.05 -12.25
CA LYS A 284 -7.66 -4.37 -12.34
C LYS A 284 -7.42 -4.97 -13.74
N ALA A 285 -6.45 -4.44 -14.46
CA ALA A 285 -6.09 -4.98 -15.76
C ALA A 285 -5.70 -6.47 -15.62
N SER A 286 -6.22 -7.30 -16.52
CA SER A 286 -5.89 -8.72 -16.58
C SER A 286 -4.45 -8.87 -17.08
N ASP A 287 -3.53 -9.27 -16.21
CA ASP A 287 -2.19 -9.66 -16.63
C ASP A 287 -2.28 -10.93 -17.49
N SER A 288 -1.72 -10.95 -18.70
CA SER A 288 -1.47 -12.21 -19.44
C SER A 288 -0.33 -12.07 -20.47
N PRO A 289 0.57 -13.07 -20.67
CA PRO A 289 0.62 -14.41 -20.05
C PRO A 289 1.93 -14.74 -19.28
N GLN A 290 1.81 -15.65 -18.31
CA GLN A 290 2.86 -16.45 -17.65
C GLN A 290 3.84 -15.75 -16.70
N GLN A 291 3.33 -15.39 -15.52
CA GLN A 291 4.01 -15.77 -14.26
C GLN A 291 3.09 -16.79 -13.59
N PRO A 292 3.59 -17.86 -12.94
CA PRO A 292 2.71 -18.81 -12.29
C PRO A 292 1.84 -18.00 -11.32
N GLU A 293 0.55 -18.01 -11.61
CA GLU A 293 -0.47 -17.51 -10.70
C GLU A 293 -0.09 -18.08 -9.33
N CYS A 294 0.01 -17.21 -8.32
CA CYS A 294 -0.22 -17.68 -6.98
C CYS A 294 -1.66 -18.17 -6.98
N HIS A 295 -1.86 -19.43 -7.40
CA HIS A 295 -3.14 -20.09 -7.26
C HIS A 295 -3.50 -19.86 -5.80
N GLU A 296 -4.59 -19.12 -5.58
CA GLU A 296 -5.28 -19.06 -4.31
C GLU A 296 -5.17 -20.45 -3.72
N ARG A 297 -4.57 -20.57 -2.53
CA ARG A 297 -4.41 -21.87 -1.86
C ARG A 297 -5.80 -22.39 -1.57
N LEU A 298 -6.44 -23.00 -2.56
CA LEU A 298 -7.79 -23.52 -2.45
C LEU A 298 -7.75 -24.55 -1.32
N ARG A 299 -8.63 -24.35 -0.34
CA ARG A 299 -8.82 -25.25 0.79
C ARG A 299 -10.25 -25.77 0.75
N SER A 300 -10.43 -27.00 1.19
CA SER A 300 -11.74 -27.62 1.34
C SER A 300 -11.71 -28.53 2.56
N ASP A 301 -12.71 -28.39 3.43
CA ASP A 301 -12.87 -29.27 4.58
C ASP A 301 -13.28 -30.67 4.13
N SER A 302 -12.88 -31.68 4.89
CA SER A 302 -13.36 -33.05 4.66
C SER A 302 -14.89 -33.14 4.72
N ASN A 303 -15.45 -34.07 3.96
CA ASN A 303 -16.88 -34.29 3.70
C ASN A 303 -17.58 -33.18 2.90
N LEU A 304 -16.86 -32.17 2.42
CA LEU A 304 -17.38 -31.24 1.42
C LEU A 304 -17.06 -31.72 -0.01
N PRO A 305 -17.90 -31.35 -1.01
CA PRO A 305 -17.59 -31.60 -2.41
C PRO A 305 -16.37 -30.79 -2.85
N CYS A 306 -15.49 -31.42 -3.62
CA CYS A 306 -14.28 -30.81 -4.14
C CYS A 306 -14.63 -29.60 -5.02
N PRO A 307 -14.12 -28.39 -4.72
CA PRO A 307 -14.49 -27.17 -5.46
C PRO A 307 -13.86 -27.13 -6.86
N LYS A 308 -12.77 -27.87 -7.10
CA LYS A 308 -12.02 -27.86 -8.36
C LYS A 308 -11.33 -29.20 -8.64
N THR A 309 -11.52 -29.73 -9.84
CA THR A 309 -10.84 -30.94 -10.32
C THR A 309 -9.33 -30.76 -10.33
N GLY A 310 -8.57 -31.67 -9.71
CA GLY A 310 -7.10 -31.67 -9.71
C GLY A 310 -6.50 -32.50 -8.57
N TYR A 311 -5.19 -32.37 -8.37
CA TYR A 311 -4.45 -32.96 -7.24
C TYR A 311 -4.60 -32.10 -5.99
N TRP A 312 -4.92 -32.77 -4.89
CA TRP A 312 -5.03 -32.20 -3.56
C TRP A 312 -4.22 -33.02 -2.57
N MET A 313 -3.72 -32.39 -1.52
CA MET A 313 -3.04 -33.06 -0.42
C MET A 313 -3.60 -32.58 0.91
N THR A 314 -3.42 -33.37 1.97
CA THR A 314 -3.70 -32.95 3.33
C THR A 314 -2.46 -33.10 4.21
N PRO A 315 -2.06 -32.07 4.99
CA PRO A 315 -0.98 -32.18 5.97
C PRO A 315 -1.25 -33.23 7.04
N ALA A 316 -2.52 -33.62 7.23
CA ALA A 316 -2.96 -34.62 8.20
C ALA A 316 -2.32 -36.00 7.99
N LYS A 317 -1.85 -36.31 6.77
CA LYS A 317 -1.15 -37.56 6.47
C LYS A 317 -0.11 -37.37 5.37
N ALA A 318 1.12 -37.78 5.63
CA ALA A 318 2.18 -37.81 4.62
C ALA A 318 1.79 -38.75 3.47
N GLY A 319 2.05 -38.34 2.23
CA GLY A 319 1.67 -39.10 1.04
C GLY A 319 0.15 -39.15 0.77
N SER A 320 -0.62 -38.21 1.31
CA SER A 320 -2.08 -38.11 1.08
C SER A 320 -2.48 -37.52 -0.27
N ARG A 321 -1.50 -37.13 -1.11
CA ARG A 321 -1.70 -36.55 -2.43
C ARG A 321 -2.61 -37.43 -3.28
N ARG A 322 -3.74 -36.88 -3.72
CA ARG A 322 -4.76 -37.60 -4.49
C ARG A 322 -5.44 -36.67 -5.48
N PHE A 323 -5.78 -37.21 -6.64
CA PHE A 323 -6.62 -36.53 -7.63
C PHE A 323 -8.10 -36.62 -7.25
N PHE A 324 -8.80 -35.48 -7.31
CA PHE A 324 -10.24 -35.37 -7.10
C PHE A 324 -10.91 -34.74 -8.33
N ARG A 325 -12.14 -35.16 -8.62
CA ARG A 325 -13.00 -34.46 -9.58
C ARG A 325 -13.86 -33.43 -8.86
N GLN A 326 -14.17 -32.32 -9.52
CA GLN A 326 -15.11 -31.32 -9.01
C GLN A 326 -16.44 -31.99 -8.64
N GLY A 327 -16.93 -31.72 -7.44
CA GLY A 327 -18.12 -32.36 -6.87
C GLY A 327 -17.87 -33.71 -6.16
N GLU A 328 -16.67 -34.30 -6.25
CA GLU A 328 -16.31 -35.51 -5.50
C GLU A 328 -16.18 -35.17 -4.01
N ILE A 329 -16.79 -35.96 -3.13
CA ILE A 329 -16.70 -35.74 -1.68
C ILE A 329 -15.27 -36.05 -1.20
N MET A 330 -14.63 -35.07 -0.56
CA MET A 330 -13.25 -35.23 -0.08
C MET A 330 -13.24 -35.97 1.26
N PRO A 331 -12.56 -37.11 1.41
CA PRO A 331 -12.69 -37.97 2.57
C PRO A 331 -11.95 -37.42 3.80
N VAL A 332 -12.40 -37.82 4.99
CA VAL A 332 -11.63 -37.65 6.23
C VAL A 332 -10.45 -38.64 6.21
N VAL A 333 -9.26 -38.16 6.55
CA VAL A 333 -8.07 -39.00 6.70
C VAL A 333 -7.72 -39.07 8.18
N ALA A 334 -7.57 -40.30 8.70
CA ALA A 334 -7.18 -40.50 10.09
C ALA A 334 -5.82 -39.86 10.36
N SER A 335 -5.78 -38.97 11.34
CA SER A 335 -4.62 -38.20 11.80
C SER A 335 -4.69 -38.02 13.31
N ASP A 336 -3.52 -38.02 13.96
CA ASP A 336 -3.41 -37.77 15.39
C ASP A 336 -3.57 -36.27 15.76
N TYR A 337 -3.73 -35.39 14.76
CA TYR A 337 -3.62 -33.92 14.91
C TYR A 337 -4.83 -33.10 14.39
N GLY A 338 -6.06 -33.63 14.46
CA GLY A 338 -7.29 -32.83 14.23
C GLY A 338 -7.99 -33.07 12.89
N GLU A 339 -8.83 -32.10 12.48
CA GLU A 339 -9.71 -32.21 11.31
C GLU A 339 -8.93 -32.28 9.98
N THR A 340 -9.45 -33.04 9.01
CA THR A 340 -8.82 -33.19 7.70
C THR A 340 -9.19 -32.03 6.79
N ILE A 341 -8.23 -31.15 6.53
CA ILE A 341 -8.36 -30.08 5.54
C ILE A 341 -7.56 -30.46 4.30
N TRP A 342 -8.23 -30.47 3.15
CA TRP A 342 -7.61 -30.69 1.85
C TRP A 342 -7.14 -29.36 1.27
N GLN A 343 -5.94 -29.36 0.70
CA GLN A 343 -5.27 -28.20 0.11
C GLN A 343 -4.89 -28.53 -1.32
N TRP A 344 -5.08 -27.58 -2.22
CA TRP A 344 -4.66 -27.72 -3.62
C TRP A 344 -3.15 -27.95 -3.70
N ASP A 345 -2.74 -29.01 -4.38
CA ASP A 345 -1.32 -29.29 -4.59
C ASP A 345 -0.77 -28.37 -5.69
N LEU A 346 0.39 -27.77 -5.47
CA LEU A 346 1.05 -26.96 -6.50
C LEU A 346 1.57 -27.83 -7.64
N ASP A 347 1.94 -29.08 -7.34
CA ASP A 347 2.25 -30.08 -8.36
C ASP A 347 0.94 -30.75 -8.80
N GLN A 348 0.59 -30.57 -10.07
CA GLN A 348 -0.59 -31.19 -10.70
C GLN A 348 -0.22 -32.34 -11.66
N SER A 349 1.04 -32.78 -11.66
CA SER A 349 1.51 -33.87 -12.51
C SER A 349 1.21 -35.25 -11.91
N ASP A 350 1.04 -36.28 -12.74
CA ASP A 350 0.83 -37.64 -12.23
C ASP A 350 2.02 -38.09 -11.37
N PRO A 351 1.79 -38.85 -10.27
CA PRO A 351 2.87 -39.41 -9.47
C PRO A 351 3.83 -40.21 -10.36
N ARG A 352 5.12 -39.86 -10.32
CA ARG A 352 6.14 -40.60 -11.06
C ARG A 352 6.36 -41.94 -10.35
N LEU A 353 6.24 -43.03 -11.11
CA LEU A 353 6.48 -44.40 -10.67
C LEU A 353 7.95 -44.68 -10.39
#